data_AF-A0A7C2RXW2-F1
#
_entry.id   AF-A0A7C2RXW2-F1
#
_cell.length_a   1.000
_cell.length_b   1.000
_cell.length_c   1.000
_cell.angle_alpha   90.00
_cell.angle_beta   90.00
_cell.angle_gamma   90.00
#
_symmetry.space_group_name_H-M   'P 1'
#
loop_
_entity.id
_entity.type
_entity.pdbx_description
1 polymer ?
#
loop_
_entity_poly.entity_id
_entity_poly.type
_entity_poly.pdbx_seq_one_letter_code
_entity_poly.pdbx_strand_id
1 'polypeptide(L)'
;MIGTERGWHARMEAEGSRVAGIRTFGLAALTGGLVGLLSISLGAVFAGLGLVSFAALVVMGYWLDTHNTTAHEPDRGMTTELAMLTSFVLGLTATLGQPLIAAISAVIVTTLLGLKPILHAWLNRLSAEELNASLKFLLISVVLLPLLPNQGFGPWQAFNPYLAWWLVVLVSGLSFAGYIAIKLVGERQGIILSSLLGGLVSSTATTLSLAQHARAQRFTPTLLAAGILAASS
;
A
#
# COMPACT_ATOMS: atom_id res chain seq x y z
N MET A 1 -0.15 -19.78 -9.44
CA MET A 1 0.99 -19.21 -8.66
C MET A 1 0.55 -18.10 -7.70
N ILE A 2 -0.74 -18.03 -7.35
CA ILE A 2 -1.23 -17.13 -6.31
C ILE A 2 -0.89 -17.76 -4.96
N GLY A 3 -0.05 -17.09 -4.17
CA GLY A 3 0.27 -17.48 -2.80
C GLY A 3 1.66 -18.11 -2.56
N THR A 4 2.51 -18.24 -3.57
CA THR A 4 3.91 -18.66 -3.36
C THR A 4 4.72 -17.63 -2.57
N GLU A 5 4.42 -16.33 -2.68
CA GLU A 5 5.05 -15.29 -1.87
C GLU A 5 4.57 -15.27 -0.40
N ARG A 6 3.36 -15.76 -0.12
CA ARG A 6 2.83 -15.88 1.25
C ARG A 6 3.49 -17.02 2.04
N GLY A 7 4.11 -18.00 1.35
CA GLY A 7 4.74 -19.16 1.99
C GLY A 7 6.07 -18.86 2.70
N TRP A 8 6.84 -17.87 2.21
CA TRP A 8 8.20 -17.65 2.68
C TRP A 8 8.29 -16.79 3.95
N HIS A 9 7.46 -15.74 4.07
CA HIS A 9 7.58 -14.77 5.17
C HIS A 9 6.86 -15.13 6.47
N ALA A 10 5.85 -15.98 6.44
CA ALA A 10 4.96 -16.16 7.60
C ALA A 10 5.39 -17.25 8.62
N ARG A 11 6.68 -17.62 8.74
CA ARG A 11 7.13 -18.81 9.54
C ARG A 11 6.67 -18.83 11.01
N MET A 12 6.09 -17.75 11.53
CA MET A 12 5.60 -17.61 12.91
C MET A 12 4.11 -17.24 13.05
N GLU A 13 3.28 -17.40 12.01
CA GLU A 13 1.83 -17.19 12.12
C GLU A 13 1.03 -18.49 12.13
N ALA A 14 -0.02 -18.49 12.96
CA ALA A 14 -0.83 -19.64 13.36
C ALA A 14 -1.34 -20.49 12.18
N GLU A 15 -1.32 -21.81 12.37
CA GLU A 15 -1.60 -22.87 11.38
C GLU A 15 -2.98 -22.83 10.70
N GLY A 16 -3.87 -21.90 11.08
CA GLY A 16 -5.17 -21.66 10.45
C GLY A 16 -5.22 -20.61 9.33
N SER A 17 -4.17 -19.78 9.16
CA SER A 17 -4.14 -18.71 8.14
C SER A 17 -3.28 -19.07 6.90
N ARG A 18 -2.30 -19.96 7.07
CA ARG A 18 -1.26 -20.26 6.06
C ARG A 18 -1.66 -21.21 4.94
N VAL A 19 -2.51 -22.18 5.23
CA VAL A 19 -2.78 -23.31 4.31
C VAL A 19 -4.16 -23.20 3.64
N ALA A 20 -5.05 -22.37 4.20
CA ALA A 20 -6.39 -22.15 3.66
C ALA A 20 -6.36 -21.35 2.35
N GLY A 21 -5.58 -20.27 2.24
CA GLY A 21 -5.63 -19.37 1.08
C GLY A 21 -5.26 -20.05 -0.25
N ILE A 22 -4.09 -20.69 -0.34
CA ILE A 22 -3.63 -21.30 -1.59
C ILE A 22 -4.58 -22.38 -2.13
N ARG A 23 -5.16 -23.18 -1.23
CA ARG A 23 -6.10 -24.24 -1.60
C ARG A 23 -7.47 -23.67 -1.91
N THR A 24 -8.00 -22.77 -1.08
CA THR A 24 -9.34 -22.20 -1.26
C THR A 24 -9.42 -21.25 -2.46
N PHE A 25 -8.47 -20.34 -2.65
CA PHE A 25 -8.43 -19.48 -3.85
C PHE A 25 -8.14 -20.30 -5.11
N GLY A 26 -7.27 -21.31 -5.02
CA GLY A 26 -7.02 -22.25 -6.12
C GLY A 26 -8.28 -23.03 -6.52
N LEU A 27 -9.01 -23.56 -5.55
CA LEU A 27 -10.28 -24.26 -5.76
C LEU A 27 -11.38 -23.32 -6.26
N ALA A 28 -11.44 -22.07 -5.78
CA ALA A 28 -12.36 -21.05 -6.27
C ALA A 28 -12.10 -20.71 -7.75
N ALA A 29 -10.83 -20.53 -8.14
CA ALA A 29 -10.46 -20.31 -9.54
C ALA A 29 -10.75 -21.54 -10.40
N LEU A 30 -10.42 -22.75 -9.92
CA LEU A 30 -10.71 -23.99 -10.64
C LEU A 30 -12.22 -24.19 -10.85
N THR A 31 -13.03 -23.98 -9.82
CA THR A 31 -14.50 -24.06 -9.93
C THR A 31 -15.03 -23.01 -10.89
N GLY A 32 -14.53 -21.78 -10.86
CA GLY A 32 -14.86 -20.75 -11.84
C GLY A 32 -14.53 -21.16 -13.28
N GLY A 33 -13.35 -21.75 -13.50
CA GLY A 33 -12.94 -22.27 -14.81
C GLY A 33 -13.79 -23.45 -15.28
N LEU A 34 -14.15 -24.38 -14.39
CA LEU A 34 -15.06 -25.48 -14.72
C LEU A 34 -16.44 -24.97 -15.11
N VAL A 35 -16.97 -23.97 -14.38
CA VAL A 35 -18.24 -23.30 -14.72
C VAL A 35 -18.14 -22.61 -16.08
N GLY A 36 -17.03 -21.92 -16.36
CA GLY A 36 -16.82 -21.28 -17.65
C GLY A 36 -16.72 -22.27 -18.82
N LEU A 37 -16.03 -23.40 -18.65
CA LEU A 37 -16.01 -24.48 -19.65
C LEU A 37 -17.40 -25.08 -19.91
N LEU A 38 -18.15 -25.36 -18.85
CA LEU A 38 -19.53 -25.85 -18.95
C LEU A 38 -20.47 -24.81 -19.58
N SER A 39 -20.22 -23.52 -19.35
CA SER A 39 -21.00 -22.43 -19.95
C SER A 39 -20.84 -22.33 -21.47
N ILE A 40 -19.75 -22.85 -22.05
CA ILE A 40 -19.57 -22.89 -23.50
C ILE A 40 -20.63 -23.79 -24.15
N SER A 41 -21.00 -24.90 -23.51
CA SER A 41 -22.01 -25.84 -24.02
C SER A 41 -23.43 -25.55 -23.53
N LEU A 42 -23.58 -25.09 -22.28
CA LEU A 42 -24.88 -24.84 -21.64
C LEU A 42 -25.38 -23.39 -21.82
N GLY A 43 -24.55 -22.50 -22.36
CA GLY A 43 -24.87 -21.09 -22.60
C GLY A 43 -24.58 -20.17 -21.41
N ALA A 44 -24.64 -18.86 -21.66
CA ALA A 44 -24.24 -17.82 -20.71
C ALA A 44 -25.07 -17.79 -19.41
N VAL A 45 -26.31 -18.30 -19.44
CA VAL A 45 -27.18 -18.39 -18.25
C VAL A 45 -26.54 -19.30 -17.20
N PHE A 46 -25.85 -20.36 -17.61
CA PHE A 46 -25.17 -21.26 -16.70
C PHE A 46 -23.99 -20.59 -15.97
N ALA A 47 -23.21 -19.75 -16.67
CA ALA A 47 -22.17 -18.94 -16.04
C ALA A 47 -22.75 -17.98 -14.99
N GLY A 48 -23.87 -17.31 -15.29
CA GLY A 48 -24.57 -16.43 -14.34
C GLY A 48 -25.05 -17.17 -13.10
N LEU A 49 -25.68 -18.34 -13.27
CA LEU A 49 -26.11 -19.18 -12.15
C LEU A 49 -24.93 -19.69 -11.30
N GLY A 50 -23.83 -20.07 -11.95
CA GLY A 50 -22.61 -20.49 -11.25
C GLY A 50 -22.02 -19.37 -10.40
N LEU A 51 -21.99 -18.13 -10.92
CA LEU A 51 -21.54 -16.95 -10.18
C LEU A 51 -22.43 -16.66 -8.97
N VAL A 52 -23.76 -16.68 -9.15
CA VAL A 52 -24.72 -16.45 -8.05
C VAL A 52 -24.62 -17.53 -6.98
N SER A 53 -24.51 -18.79 -7.38
CA SER A 53 -24.33 -19.92 -6.46
C SER A 53 -23.04 -19.80 -5.65
N PHE A 54 -21.92 -19.49 -6.30
CA PHE A 54 -20.65 -19.29 -5.61
C PHE A 54 -20.69 -18.06 -4.68
N ALA A 55 -21.32 -16.97 -5.11
CA ALA A 55 -21.51 -15.79 -4.26
C ALA A 55 -22.36 -16.10 -3.02
N ALA A 56 -23.44 -16.87 -3.17
CA ALA A 56 -24.24 -17.32 -2.03
C ALA A 56 -23.41 -18.16 -1.05
N LEU A 57 -22.53 -19.05 -1.53
CA LEU A 57 -21.63 -19.82 -0.68
C LEU A 57 -20.64 -18.93 0.08
N VAL A 58 -20.06 -17.92 -0.58
CA VAL A 58 -19.14 -16.96 0.06
C VAL A 58 -19.85 -16.14 1.13
N VAL A 59 -21.06 -15.63 0.84
CA VAL A 59 -21.87 -14.88 1.81
C VAL A 59 -22.27 -15.76 3.00
N MET A 60 -22.65 -17.02 2.74
CA MET A 60 -22.98 -17.97 3.80
C MET A 60 -21.76 -18.28 4.68
N GLY A 61 -20.59 -18.47 4.07
CA GLY A 61 -19.32 -18.65 4.79
C GLY A 61 -18.99 -17.46 5.70
N TYR A 62 -19.16 -16.23 5.19
CA TYR A 62 -18.99 -15.01 5.97
C TYR A 62 -19.97 -14.92 7.15
N TRP A 63 -21.24 -15.26 6.93
CA TRP A 63 -22.25 -15.29 7.99
C TRP A 63 -21.94 -16.32 9.09
N LEU A 64 -21.44 -17.49 8.70
CA LEU A 64 -21.06 -18.54 9.65
C LEU A 64 -19.83 -18.16 10.47
N ASP A 65 -18.83 -17.55 9.83
CA ASP A 65 -17.60 -17.11 10.50
C ASP A 65 -17.90 -15.99 11.51
N THR A 66 -18.73 -15.01 11.13
CA THR A 66 -19.16 -13.92 12.02
C THR A 66 -20.00 -14.40 13.21
N HIS A 67 -20.73 -15.52 13.08
CA HIS A 67 -21.55 -16.08 14.18
C HIS A 67 -20.77 -17.00 15.12
N ASN A 68 -19.82 -17.79 14.60
CA ASN A 68 -19.12 -18.80 15.40
C ASN A 68 -17.83 -18.29 16.03
N THR A 69 -17.26 -17.19 15.52
CA THR A 69 -15.95 -16.73 15.95
C THR A 69 -16.09 -15.65 17.02
N THR A 70 -16.12 -16.06 18.30
CA THR A 70 -15.93 -15.17 19.47
C THR A 70 -14.52 -14.58 19.57
N ALA A 71 -13.57 -15.08 18.77
CA ALA A 71 -12.20 -14.60 18.72
C ALA A 71 -12.08 -13.45 17.70
N HIS A 72 -11.92 -12.24 18.21
CA HIS A 72 -11.69 -11.05 17.40
C HIS A 72 -10.35 -11.16 16.65
N GLU A 73 -10.32 -11.80 15.48
CA GLU A 73 -9.34 -11.51 14.44
C GLU A 73 -9.91 -10.35 13.60
N PRO A 74 -9.51 -9.10 13.85
CA PRO A 74 -10.15 -7.91 13.27
C PRO A 74 -9.94 -7.76 11.75
N ASP A 75 -9.24 -8.69 11.10
CA ASP A 75 -8.77 -8.53 9.71
C ASP A 75 -9.15 -9.67 8.75
N ARG A 76 -9.94 -10.66 9.21
CA ARG A 76 -10.73 -11.55 8.32
C ARG A 76 -11.98 -10.78 7.85
N GLY A 77 -11.73 -9.72 7.09
CA GLY A 77 -12.75 -8.81 6.59
C GLY A 77 -13.15 -9.09 5.15
N MET A 78 -14.27 -8.45 4.74
CA MET A 78 -14.93 -8.38 3.43
C MET A 78 -14.02 -8.47 2.19
N THR A 79 -12.77 -8.01 2.33
CA THR A 79 -11.68 -8.18 1.35
C THR A 79 -11.40 -9.63 0.96
N THR A 80 -11.57 -10.60 1.86
CA THR A 80 -11.25 -12.01 1.63
C THR A 80 -12.33 -12.67 0.79
N GLU A 81 -13.59 -12.36 1.10
CA GLU A 81 -14.78 -12.75 0.35
C GLU A 81 -14.73 -12.19 -1.07
N LEU A 82 -14.42 -10.89 -1.20
CA LEU A 82 -14.22 -10.24 -2.49
C LEU A 82 -13.07 -10.87 -3.28
N ALA A 83 -11.96 -11.23 -2.61
CA ALA A 83 -10.87 -11.93 -3.26
C ALA A 83 -11.28 -13.33 -3.75
N MET A 84 -12.14 -14.05 -3.01
CA MET A 84 -12.63 -15.37 -3.41
C MET A 84 -13.54 -15.26 -4.64
N LEU A 85 -14.46 -14.31 -4.64
CA LEU A 85 -15.30 -13.97 -5.80
C LEU A 85 -14.45 -13.59 -7.01
N THR A 86 -13.44 -12.75 -6.81
CA THR A 86 -12.54 -12.31 -7.88
C THR A 86 -11.77 -13.50 -8.46
N SER A 87 -11.26 -14.39 -7.61
CA SER A 87 -10.57 -15.62 -8.03
C SER A 87 -11.46 -16.53 -8.88
N PHE A 88 -12.74 -16.68 -8.50
CA PHE A 88 -13.74 -17.42 -9.29
C PHE A 88 -13.97 -16.79 -10.66
N VAL A 89 -14.19 -15.46 -10.71
CA VAL A 89 -14.39 -14.73 -11.97
C VAL A 89 -13.16 -14.84 -12.88
N LEU A 90 -11.95 -14.76 -12.33
CA LEU A 90 -10.71 -14.93 -13.10
C LEU A 90 -10.58 -16.33 -13.71
N GLY A 91 -10.97 -17.37 -12.97
CA GLY A 91 -11.03 -18.73 -13.50
C GLY A 91 -12.03 -18.86 -14.65
N LEU A 92 -13.21 -18.27 -14.48
CA LEU A 92 -14.26 -18.25 -15.49
C LEU A 92 -13.83 -17.52 -16.76
N THR A 93 -13.28 -16.31 -16.66
CA THR A 93 -12.81 -15.52 -17.81
C THR A 93 -11.63 -16.16 -18.54
N ALA A 94 -10.76 -16.88 -17.84
CA ALA A 94 -9.67 -17.63 -18.46
C ALA A 94 -10.18 -18.68 -19.46
N THR A 95 -11.35 -19.25 -19.21
CA THR A 95 -11.95 -20.30 -20.05
C THR A 95 -12.88 -19.77 -21.15
N LEU A 96 -13.37 -18.54 -21.04
CA LEU A 96 -14.24 -17.88 -22.03
C LEU A 96 -13.46 -17.22 -23.19
N GLY A 97 -12.20 -17.61 -23.42
CA GLY A 97 -11.41 -17.15 -24.57
C GLY A 97 -10.53 -15.92 -24.32
N GLN A 98 -10.40 -15.44 -23.08
CA GLN A 98 -9.53 -14.31 -22.73
C GLN A 98 -8.47 -14.66 -21.66
N PRO A 99 -7.63 -15.69 -21.88
CA PRO A 99 -6.65 -16.14 -20.89
C PRO A 99 -5.60 -15.08 -20.54
N LEU A 100 -5.23 -14.20 -21.47
CA LEU A 100 -4.27 -13.14 -21.24
C LEU A 100 -4.78 -12.09 -20.25
N ILE A 101 -6.03 -11.64 -20.42
CA ILE A 101 -6.66 -10.67 -19.52
C ILE A 101 -6.81 -11.29 -18.13
N ALA A 102 -7.28 -12.54 -18.06
CA ALA A 102 -7.38 -13.28 -16.81
C ALA A 102 -6.01 -13.39 -16.09
N ALA A 103 -4.94 -13.68 -16.83
CA ALA A 103 -3.59 -13.77 -16.27
C ALA A 103 -3.08 -12.43 -15.73
N ILE A 104 -3.21 -11.34 -16.50
CA ILE A 104 -2.79 -9.99 -16.07
C ILE A 104 -3.58 -9.56 -14.82
N SER A 105 -4.89 -9.70 -14.86
CA SER A 105 -5.76 -9.38 -13.72
C SER A 105 -5.44 -10.24 -12.50
N ALA A 106 -5.12 -11.53 -12.69
CA ALA A 106 -4.72 -12.41 -11.59
C ALA A 106 -3.41 -11.97 -10.94
N VAL A 107 -2.43 -11.52 -11.71
CA VAL A 107 -1.18 -10.96 -11.17
C VAL A 107 -1.47 -9.69 -10.38
N ILE A 108 -2.23 -8.74 -10.96
CA ILE A 108 -2.60 -7.48 -10.28
C ILE A 108 -3.30 -7.76 -8.95
N VAL A 109 -4.32 -8.62 -8.96
CA VAL A 109 -5.08 -9.00 -7.75
C VAL A 109 -4.17 -9.66 -6.73
N THR A 110 -3.29 -10.57 -7.16
CA THR A 110 -2.34 -11.26 -6.27
C THR A 110 -1.38 -10.28 -5.61
N THR A 111 -0.81 -9.35 -6.39
CA THR A 111 0.09 -8.31 -5.89
C THR A 111 -0.65 -7.39 -4.91
N LEU A 112 -1.86 -6.94 -5.26
CA LEU A 112 -2.69 -6.11 -4.38
C LEU A 112 -2.99 -6.81 -3.05
N LEU A 113 -3.37 -8.09 -3.10
CA LEU A 113 -3.68 -8.89 -1.91
C LEU A 113 -2.41 -9.26 -1.11
N GLY A 114 -1.26 -9.32 -1.77
CA GLY A 114 0.05 -9.49 -1.14
C GLY A 114 0.53 -8.25 -0.40
N LEU A 115 0.12 -7.06 -0.86
CA LEU A 115 0.42 -5.77 -0.21
C LEU A 115 -0.42 -5.50 1.04
N LYS A 116 -1.56 -6.20 1.23
CA LYS A 116 -2.46 -5.99 2.39
C LYS A 116 -1.73 -5.98 3.75
N PRO A 117 -0.88 -6.97 4.11
CA PRO A 117 -0.20 -6.99 5.40
C PRO A 117 0.79 -5.85 5.57
N ILE A 118 1.47 -5.44 4.49
CA ILE A 118 2.41 -4.33 4.48
C ILE A 118 1.66 -3.03 4.75
N LEU A 119 0.55 -2.81 4.04
CA LEU A 119 -0.32 -1.64 4.22
C LEU A 119 -0.90 -1.58 5.64
N HIS A 120 -1.36 -2.71 6.18
CA HIS A 120 -1.85 -2.79 7.56
C HIS A 120 -0.74 -2.50 8.59
N ALA A 121 0.45 -3.07 8.40
CA ALA A 121 1.58 -2.80 9.27
C ALA A 121 2.01 -1.31 9.23
N TRP A 122 1.95 -0.68 8.05
CA TRP A 122 2.25 0.74 7.88
C TRP A 122 1.18 1.61 8.55
N LEU A 123 -0.10 1.25 8.37
CA LEU A 123 -1.23 1.94 8.99
C LEU A 123 -1.17 1.85 10.52
N ASN A 124 -0.83 0.69 11.07
CA ASN A 124 -0.70 0.48 12.52
C ASN A 124 0.49 1.24 13.13
N ARG A 125 1.46 1.68 12.33
CA ARG A 125 2.56 2.55 12.78
C ARG A 125 2.17 4.02 12.82
N LEU A 126 1.12 4.42 12.10
CA LEU A 126 0.63 5.79 12.07
C LEU A 126 -0.38 6.02 13.19
N SER A 127 -0.30 7.16 13.87
CA SER A 127 -1.32 7.55 14.84
C SER A 127 -2.57 8.10 14.14
N ALA A 128 -3.72 8.06 14.79
CA ALA A 128 -4.95 8.63 14.25
C ALA A 128 -4.83 10.15 13.98
N GLU A 129 -4.07 10.86 14.82
CA GLU A 129 -3.78 12.29 14.65
C GLU A 129 -2.93 12.54 13.40
N GLU A 130 -1.90 11.73 13.16
CA GLU A 130 -1.08 11.80 11.95
C GLU A 130 -1.88 11.48 10.70
N LEU A 131 -2.74 10.44 10.73
CA LEU A 131 -3.61 10.11 9.62
C LEU A 131 -4.52 11.30 9.27
N ASN A 132 -5.11 11.93 10.29
CA ASN A 132 -5.98 13.09 10.09
C ASN A 132 -5.19 14.32 9.59
N ALA A 133 -3.97 14.54 10.10
CA ALA A 133 -3.07 15.57 9.57
C ALA A 133 -2.70 15.32 8.09
N SER A 134 -2.43 14.05 7.73
CA SER A 134 -2.16 13.62 6.34
C SER A 134 -3.34 13.96 5.43
N LEU A 135 -4.55 13.60 5.86
CA LEU A 135 -5.78 13.84 5.11
C LEU A 135 -6.09 15.33 4.96
N LYS A 136 -5.90 16.13 6.03
CA LYS A 136 -6.03 17.59 5.96
C LYS A 136 -5.01 18.22 5.02
N PHE A 137 -3.75 17.78 5.07
CA PHE A 137 -2.72 18.23 4.14
C PHE A 137 -3.07 17.88 2.70
N LEU A 138 -3.52 16.64 2.44
CA LEU A 138 -3.98 16.21 1.12
C LEU A 138 -5.17 17.03 0.64
N LEU A 139 -6.12 17.36 1.52
CA LEU A 139 -7.28 18.19 1.19
C LEU A 139 -6.84 19.62 0.81
N ILE A 140 -5.95 20.25 1.58
CA ILE A 140 -5.44 21.59 1.27
C ILE A 140 -4.64 21.56 -0.04
N SER A 141 -3.79 20.54 -0.23
CA SER A 141 -2.90 20.42 -1.38
C SER A 141 -3.62 20.05 -2.69
N VAL A 142 -4.50 19.05 -2.68
CA VAL A 142 -5.12 18.50 -3.89
C VAL A 142 -6.45 19.17 -4.21
N VAL A 143 -7.21 19.57 -3.19
CA VAL A 143 -8.55 20.15 -3.40
C VAL A 143 -8.49 21.67 -3.39
N LEU A 144 -7.79 22.27 -2.41
CA LEU A 144 -7.83 23.71 -2.18
C LEU A 144 -6.87 24.48 -3.11
N LEU A 145 -5.70 23.92 -3.42
CA LEU A 145 -4.73 24.53 -4.36
C LEU A 145 -5.27 24.74 -5.78
N PRO A 146 -5.95 23.80 -6.46
CA PRO A 146 -6.50 24.05 -7.79
C PRO A 146 -7.69 25.00 -7.80
N LEU A 147 -8.33 25.22 -6.64
CA LEU A 147 -9.42 26.19 -6.49
C LEU A 147 -8.92 27.64 -6.34
N LEU A 148 -7.62 27.85 -6.09
CA LEU A 148 -7.05 29.19 -5.95
C LEU A 148 -6.90 29.87 -7.32
N PRO A 149 -7.47 31.07 -7.52
CA PRO A 149 -7.32 31.81 -8.76
C PRO A 149 -5.86 32.18 -8.97
N ASN A 150 -5.31 31.80 -10.13
CA ASN A 150 -3.92 32.02 -10.52
C ASN A 150 -3.72 33.48 -11.01
N GLN A 151 -4.10 34.46 -10.18
CA GLN A 151 -4.09 35.88 -10.49
C GLN A 151 -3.24 36.63 -9.47
N GLY A 152 -2.32 37.48 -9.93
CA GLY A 152 -1.49 38.31 -9.04
C GLY A 152 -2.32 39.39 -8.35
N PHE A 153 -2.29 39.44 -7.02
CA PHE A 153 -2.96 40.48 -6.22
C PHE A 153 -1.94 41.57 -5.80
N GLY A 154 -2.27 42.85 -6.02
CA GLY A 154 -1.49 44.03 -5.59
C GLY A 154 -0.99 44.95 -6.73
N PRO A 155 -0.52 46.18 -6.43
CA PRO A 155 0.06 47.07 -7.44
C PRO A 155 1.30 46.40 -8.04
N TRP A 156 1.38 46.33 -9.38
CA TRP A 156 2.41 45.61 -10.16
C TRP A 156 2.31 44.07 -10.20
N GLN A 157 1.19 43.44 -9.81
CA GLN A 157 1.03 41.96 -9.84
C GLN A 157 2.10 41.18 -9.04
N ALA A 158 2.76 41.80 -8.06
CA ALA A 158 3.95 41.24 -7.40
C ALA A 158 3.68 39.98 -6.56
N PHE A 159 2.44 39.70 -6.17
CA PHE A 159 2.10 38.56 -5.31
C PHE A 159 1.09 37.63 -5.97
N ASN A 160 1.54 36.43 -6.39
CA ASN A 160 0.64 35.38 -6.87
C ASN A 160 0.37 34.38 -5.72
N PRO A 161 -0.84 34.38 -5.14
CA PRO A 161 -1.20 33.46 -4.05
C PRO A 161 -1.09 31.99 -4.46
N TYR A 162 -1.26 31.65 -5.74
CA TYR A 162 -1.05 30.29 -6.23
C TYR A 162 0.41 29.84 -6.07
N LEU A 163 1.38 30.67 -6.46
CA LEU A 163 2.81 30.36 -6.35
C LEU A 163 3.27 30.30 -4.90
N ALA A 164 2.78 31.22 -4.05
CA ALA A 164 3.07 31.21 -2.62
C ALA A 164 2.51 29.94 -1.94
N TRP A 165 1.29 29.53 -2.28
CA TRP A 165 0.69 28.30 -1.74
C TRP A 165 1.39 27.04 -2.26
N TRP A 166 1.85 27.05 -3.52
CA TRP A 166 2.64 25.96 -4.09
C TRP A 166 3.92 25.72 -3.30
N LEU A 167 4.62 26.79 -2.92
CA LEU A 167 5.82 26.69 -2.07
C LEU A 167 5.49 26.10 -0.68
N VAL A 168 4.38 26.52 -0.06
CA VAL A 168 3.95 25.96 1.23
C VAL A 168 3.63 24.46 1.10
N VAL A 169 2.89 24.08 0.06
CA VAL A 169 2.56 22.67 -0.22
C VAL A 169 3.83 21.85 -0.49
N LEU A 170 4.79 22.36 -1.24
CA LEU A 170 6.06 21.68 -1.47
C LEU A 170 6.85 21.48 -0.17
N VAL A 171 7.05 22.54 0.62
CA VAL A 171 7.87 22.47 1.83
C VAL A 171 7.20 21.57 2.87
N SER A 172 5.90 21.77 3.13
CA SER A 172 5.15 20.91 4.04
C SER A 172 5.05 19.47 3.54
N GLY A 173 4.89 19.25 2.23
CA GLY A 173 4.88 17.93 1.63
C GLY A 173 6.21 17.20 1.78
N LEU A 174 7.33 17.90 1.56
CA LEU A 174 8.67 17.34 1.75
C LEU A 174 8.93 17.00 3.23
N SER A 175 8.58 17.89 4.15
CA SER A 175 8.69 17.63 5.60
C SER A 175 7.83 16.45 6.05
N PHE A 176 6.60 16.38 5.53
CA PHE A 176 5.67 15.31 5.85
C PHE A 176 6.11 13.96 5.28
N ALA A 177 6.59 13.94 4.04
CA ALA A 177 7.18 12.75 3.42
C ALA A 177 8.43 12.27 4.18
N GLY A 178 9.30 13.19 4.61
CA GLY A 178 10.46 12.88 5.44
C GLY A 178 10.06 12.26 6.79
N TYR A 179 9.05 12.81 7.45
CA TYR A 179 8.51 12.26 8.70
C TYR A 179 7.98 10.83 8.52
N ILE A 180 7.15 10.61 7.49
CA ILE A 180 6.63 9.26 7.17
C ILE A 180 7.77 8.29 6.86
N ALA A 181 8.75 8.70 6.04
CA ALA A 181 9.86 7.83 5.64
C ALA A 181 10.66 7.35 6.85
N ILE A 182 10.97 8.23 7.81
CA ILE A 182 11.67 7.88 9.04
C ILE A 182 10.83 6.89 9.88
N LYS A 183 9.52 7.14 9.99
CA LYS A 183 8.62 6.33 10.80
C LYS A 183 8.37 4.94 10.23
N LEU A 184 8.27 4.82 8.91
CA LEU A 184 8.07 3.55 8.21
C LEU A 184 9.33 2.68 8.19
N VAL A 185 10.51 3.28 8.02
CA VAL A 185 11.79 2.56 7.97
C VAL A 185 12.33 2.19 9.37
N GLY A 186 11.82 2.87 10.41
CA GLY A 186 12.17 2.62 11.82
C GLY A 186 13.42 3.39 12.26
N GLU A 187 13.44 3.82 13.52
CA GLU A 187 14.45 4.72 14.11
C GLU A 187 15.91 4.26 13.89
N ARG A 188 16.15 2.95 13.73
CA ARG A 188 17.49 2.37 13.60
C ARG A 188 18.08 2.38 12.18
N GLN A 189 17.24 2.36 11.14
CA GLN A 189 17.67 2.40 9.73
C GLN A 189 17.29 3.72 9.03
N GLY A 190 16.37 4.48 9.62
CA GLY A 190 15.95 5.78 9.12
C GLY A 190 17.08 6.80 9.04
N ILE A 191 18.08 6.74 9.93
CA ILE A 191 19.24 7.66 9.90
C ILE A 191 20.16 7.39 8.70
N ILE A 192 20.37 6.12 8.33
CA ILE A 192 21.24 5.72 7.21
C ILE A 192 20.54 5.93 5.87
N LEU A 193 19.24 5.65 5.80
CA LEU A 193 18.48 5.86 4.57
C LEU A 193 18.15 7.35 4.33
N SER A 194 17.90 8.13 5.40
CA SER A 194 17.74 9.58 5.28
C SER A 194 19.04 10.31 4.96
N SER A 195 20.21 9.81 5.40
CA SER A 195 21.49 10.36 4.99
C SER A 195 21.84 10.02 3.54
N LEU A 196 21.48 8.82 3.06
CA LEU A 196 21.64 8.44 1.65
C LEU A 196 20.67 9.18 0.72
N LEU A 197 19.38 9.21 1.04
CA LEU A 197 18.37 9.92 0.24
C LEU A 197 18.53 11.45 0.35
N GLY A 198 18.88 11.96 1.53
CA GLY A 198 19.21 13.37 1.74
C GLY A 198 20.50 13.79 1.03
N GLY A 199 21.48 12.88 0.94
CA GLY A 199 22.71 13.08 0.17
C GLY A 199 22.49 13.05 -1.35
N LEU A 200 21.54 12.26 -1.84
CA LEU A 200 21.17 12.24 -3.26
C LEU A 200 20.32 13.45 -3.69
N VAL A 201 19.56 14.05 -2.78
CA VAL A 201 18.67 15.18 -3.08
C VAL A 201 19.36 16.54 -2.90
N SER A 202 20.35 16.68 -2.00
CA SER A 202 21.04 17.97 -1.82
C SER A 202 22.35 17.87 -1.02
N SER A 203 23.51 17.95 -1.69
CA SER A 203 24.83 18.10 -1.05
C SER A 203 24.95 19.32 -0.11
N THR A 204 24.01 20.27 -0.18
CA THR A 204 24.00 21.49 0.63
C THR A 204 23.30 21.28 1.99
N ALA A 205 22.28 20.42 2.06
CA ALA A 205 21.52 20.17 3.28
C ALA A 205 22.24 19.22 4.26
N THR A 206 22.97 18.24 3.73
CA THR A 206 23.81 17.32 4.52
C THR A 206 24.94 18.05 5.23
N THR A 207 25.57 19.04 4.56
CA THR A 207 26.65 19.84 5.15
C THR A 207 26.17 20.69 6.35
N LEU A 208 24.98 21.29 6.24
CA LEU A 208 24.39 22.13 7.31
C LEU A 208 23.89 21.30 8.51
N SER A 209 23.30 20.14 8.27
CA SER A 209 22.85 19.24 9.35
C SER A 209 24.03 18.65 10.14
N LEU A 210 25.13 18.30 9.45
CA LEU A 210 26.33 17.77 10.09
C LEU A 210 27.09 18.87 10.87
N ALA A 211 27.09 20.11 10.38
CA ALA A 211 27.67 21.27 11.08
C ALA A 211 26.92 21.62 12.38
N GLN A 212 25.60 21.44 12.41
CA GLN A 212 24.80 21.65 13.63
C GLN A 212 25.01 20.53 14.65
N HIS A 213 25.16 19.27 14.20
CA HIS A 213 25.42 18.13 15.10
C HIS A 213 26.86 18.11 15.66
N ALA A 214 27.84 18.69 14.95
CA ALA A 214 29.21 18.86 15.45
C ALA A 214 29.31 19.88 16.61
N ARG A 215 28.37 20.84 16.68
CA ARG A 215 28.33 21.86 17.74
C ARG A 215 27.75 21.33 19.06
N ALA A 216 27.04 20.20 19.03
CA ALA A 216 26.35 19.62 20.20
C ALA A 216 27.19 18.60 21.01
N GLN A 217 28.48 18.39 20.68
CA GLN A 217 29.45 17.54 21.41
C GLN A 217 28.96 16.12 21.80
N ARG A 218 28.06 15.50 21.03
CA ARG A 218 27.51 14.15 21.33
C ARG A 218 28.21 12.98 20.62
N PHE A 219 29.33 13.21 19.93
CA PHE A 219 30.06 12.15 19.20
C PHE A 219 31.57 12.18 19.45
N THR A 220 32.15 10.98 19.59
CA THR A 220 33.58 10.73 19.74
C THR A 220 34.32 11.11 18.44
N PRO A 221 35.48 11.78 18.50
CA PRO A 221 36.20 12.34 17.34
C PRO A 221 36.50 11.34 16.22
N THR A 222 36.59 10.04 16.52
CA THR A 222 36.83 8.96 15.55
C THR A 222 35.67 8.73 14.59
N LEU A 223 34.42 8.98 15.01
CA LEU A 223 33.23 8.79 14.17
C LEU A 223 33.02 9.96 13.19
N LEU A 224 33.43 11.16 13.61
CA LEU A 224 33.44 12.36 12.77
C LEU A 224 34.50 12.27 11.66
N ALA A 225 35.68 11.73 11.97
CA ALA A 225 36.74 11.51 10.97
C ALA A 225 36.32 10.48 9.90
N ALA A 226 35.64 9.41 10.30
CA ALA A 226 35.12 8.41 9.36
C ALA A 226 34.01 8.97 8.45
N GLY A 227 33.15 9.84 8.97
CA GLY A 227 32.10 10.49 8.19
C GLY A 227 32.63 11.50 7.16
N ILE A 228 33.71 12.23 7.49
CA ILE A 228 34.33 13.18 6.57
C ILE A 228 35.07 12.46 5.44
N LEU A 229 35.76 11.35 5.74
CA LEU A 229 36.46 10.56 4.72
C LEU A 229 35.50 9.85 3.76
N ALA A 230 34.36 9.35 4.26
CA ALA A 230 33.34 8.73 3.42
C ALA A 230 32.59 9.73 2.52
N ALA A 231 32.62 11.02 2.84
CA ALA A 231 32.02 12.08 2.03
C ALA A 231 32.96 12.67 0.96
N SER A 232 34.24 12.27 0.94
CA SER A 232 35.27 12.84 0.07
C SER A 232 35.72 11.91 -1.06
N SER A 233 34.94 10.86 -1.39
CA SER A 233 35.18 10.00 -2.54
C SER A 233 34.05 10.10 -3.56
#